data_AF-A0A8S2YY16-F1
#
_entry.id   AF-A0A8S2YY16-F1
#
_cell.length_a   1.000
_cell.length_b   1.000
_cell.length_c   1.000
_cell.angle_alpha   90.00
_cell.angle_beta   90.00
_cell.angle_gamma   90.00
#
_symmetry.space_group_name_H-M   'P 1'
#
loop_
_entity.id
_entity.type
_entity.pdbx_description
1 polymer ?
#
loop_
_entity_poly.entity_id
_entity_poly.type
_entity_poly.pdbx_seq_one_letter_code
_entity_poly.pdbx_strand_id
1 'polypeptide(L)'
;MRITQNDLDQYKLHHHILNHSFLSTSIDRQVAEMFAGEGEQSQMRHTPGDNRALQYSCLCQYLIKQNSTAIDTQNLSMRPDEKEILIIPFTVFNVTKIKQNYLDDSTAAISIEIELEECEDPND
;
A
#
# COMPACT_ATOMS: atom_id res chain seq x y z
N MET A 1 7.37 -4.62 -2.01
CA MET A 1 8.37 -3.53 -1.78
C MET A 1 9.05 -3.79 -0.43
N ARG A 2 10.35 -3.49 -0.24
CA ARG A 2 10.95 -3.53 1.11
C ARG A 2 10.64 -2.19 1.79
N ILE A 3 9.68 -2.20 2.69
CA ILE A 3 9.35 -1.04 3.52
C ILE A 3 10.20 -1.10 4.80
N THR A 4 10.83 0.01 5.12
CA THR A 4 11.57 0.20 6.37
C THR A 4 10.68 0.85 7.42
N GLN A 5 11.08 0.80 8.69
CA GLN A 5 10.39 1.57 9.74
C GLN A 5 10.35 3.06 9.42
N ASN A 6 11.41 3.62 8.82
CA ASN A 6 11.45 5.04 8.44
C ASN A 6 10.40 5.39 7.37
N ASP A 7 10.07 4.46 6.47
CA ASP A 7 9.01 4.67 5.49
C ASP A 7 7.63 4.65 6.17
N LEU A 8 7.44 3.75 7.15
CA LEU A 8 6.21 3.66 7.94
C LEU A 8 5.98 4.88 8.83
N ASP A 9 7.04 5.47 9.36
CA ASP A 9 6.96 6.66 10.22
C ASP A 9 6.41 7.90 9.49
N GLN A 10 6.36 7.86 8.14
CA GLN A 10 5.70 8.89 7.33
C GLN A 10 4.17 8.81 7.43
N TYR A 11 3.63 7.63 7.73
CA TYR A 11 2.20 7.41 7.91
C TYR A 11 1.82 7.66 9.37
N LYS A 12 1.12 8.78 9.59
CA LYS A 12 0.58 9.14 10.91
C LYS A 12 -0.91 9.33 10.78
N LEU A 13 -1.65 8.91 11.80
CA LEU A 13 -3.09 9.10 11.83
C LEU A 13 -3.43 10.58 11.66
N HIS A 14 -4.41 10.88 10.81
CA HIS A 14 -4.84 12.23 10.42
C HIS A 14 -3.80 13.09 9.70
N HIS A 15 -2.66 12.52 9.26
CA HIS A 15 -1.76 13.21 8.36
C HIS A 15 -2.21 13.09 6.91
N HIS A 16 -1.89 14.14 6.16
CA HIS A 16 -2.05 14.17 4.73
C HIS A 16 -0.80 13.65 4.03
N ILE A 17 -0.99 12.81 3.02
CA ILE A 17 0.04 12.25 2.17
C ILE A 17 -0.25 12.68 0.74
N LEU A 18 0.76 13.25 0.10
CA LEU A 18 0.74 13.61 -1.31
C LEU A 18 1.52 12.56 -2.09
N ASN A 19 0.91 11.90 -3.06
CA ASN A 19 1.66 11.06 -3.98
C ASN A 19 2.31 11.92 -5.08
N HIS A 20 3.61 11.78 -5.30
CA HIS A 20 4.33 12.54 -6.33
C HIS A 20 4.40 11.83 -7.70
N SER A 21 3.94 10.59 -7.76
CA SER A 21 3.98 9.72 -8.93
C SER A 21 2.66 8.97 -9.07
N PHE A 22 2.45 8.34 -10.22
CA PHE A 22 1.36 7.40 -10.37
C PHE A 22 1.46 6.30 -9.30
N LEU A 23 0.33 5.98 -8.67
CA LEU A 23 0.24 4.81 -7.79
C LEU A 23 -0.49 3.71 -8.56
N SER A 24 0.22 2.63 -8.85
CA SER A 24 -0.37 1.40 -9.34
C SER A 24 -1.04 0.68 -8.17
N THR A 25 -2.36 0.49 -8.28
CA THR A 25 -3.18 -0.16 -7.26
C THR A 25 -4.08 -1.19 -7.93
N SER A 26 -4.71 -2.07 -7.15
CA SER A 26 -5.70 -3.01 -7.67
C SER A 26 -6.99 -2.88 -6.87
N ILE A 27 -8.13 -2.99 -7.56
CA ILE A 27 -9.43 -3.16 -6.89
C ILE A 27 -9.57 -4.56 -6.28
N ASP A 28 -8.71 -5.50 -6.68
CA ASP A 28 -8.65 -6.85 -6.13
C ASP A 28 -7.59 -6.95 -5.04
N ARG A 29 -8.07 -7.16 -3.82
CA ARG A 29 -7.23 -7.26 -2.64
C ARG A 29 -6.18 -8.37 -2.75
N GLN A 30 -6.52 -9.52 -3.36
CA GLN A 30 -5.59 -10.65 -3.47
C GLN A 30 -4.39 -10.31 -4.36
N VAL A 31 -4.63 -9.52 -5.40
CA VAL A 31 -3.56 -9.02 -6.27
C VAL A 31 -2.66 -8.06 -5.49
N ALA A 32 -3.25 -7.12 -4.74
CA ALA A 32 -2.49 -6.18 -3.92
C ALA A 32 -1.65 -6.88 -2.84
N GLU A 33 -2.21 -7.90 -2.17
CA GLU A 33 -1.52 -8.74 -1.19
C GLU A 33 -0.31 -9.47 -1.80
N MET A 34 -0.44 -9.99 -3.02
CA MET A 34 0.66 -10.61 -3.78
C MET A 34 1.84 -9.64 -3.97
N PHE A 35 1.57 -8.36 -4.28
CA PHE A 35 2.61 -7.32 -4.42
C PHE A 35 3.15 -6.82 -3.07
N ALA A 36 2.33 -6.86 -2.01
CA ALA A 36 2.73 -6.58 -0.63
C ALA A 36 3.67 -7.67 -0.06
N GLY A 37 3.72 -8.85 -0.69
CA GLY A 37 4.52 -10.00 -0.27
C GLY A 37 3.77 -10.95 0.66
N GLU A 38 2.45 -10.83 0.76
CA GLU A 38 1.56 -11.78 1.45
C GLU A 38 1.20 -12.90 0.45
N GLY A 39 2.07 -13.92 0.32
CA GLY A 39 1.82 -15.12 -0.48
C GLY A 39 3.05 -15.68 -1.20
N GLU A 40 3.44 -16.91 -0.83
CA GLU A 40 4.42 -17.88 -1.39
C GLU A 40 5.80 -17.42 -1.95
N GLN A 41 6.04 -16.12 -2.14
CA GLN A 41 7.36 -15.52 -2.35
C GLN A 41 8.07 -15.17 -1.04
N SER A 42 7.59 -15.74 0.08
CA SER A 42 8.28 -15.83 1.36
C SER A 42 9.51 -16.76 1.30
N GLN A 43 10.16 -16.91 0.13
CA GLN A 43 11.59 -17.19 0.10
C GLN A 43 12.31 -15.96 0.64
N MET A 44 12.39 -15.97 1.97
CA MET A 44 13.18 -15.18 2.87
C MET A 44 14.34 -14.49 2.15
N ARG A 45 14.15 -13.23 1.76
CA ARG A 45 15.26 -12.39 1.34
C ARG A 45 16.00 -11.90 2.58
N HIS A 46 16.68 -12.83 3.25
CA HIS A 46 17.60 -12.53 4.34
C HIS A 46 18.64 -11.52 3.88
N THR A 47 18.80 -10.44 4.63
CA THR A 47 20.02 -9.66 4.63
C THR A 47 21.08 -10.50 5.35
N PRO A 48 22.19 -10.90 4.71
CA PRO A 48 23.25 -11.58 5.43
C PRO A 48 23.89 -10.58 6.39
N GLY A 49 23.76 -10.82 7.70
CA GLY A 49 24.58 -10.15 8.71
C GLY A 49 23.88 -9.47 9.89
N ASP A 50 22.55 -9.42 9.96
CA ASP A 50 21.87 -8.73 11.08
C ASP A 50 20.90 -9.62 11.85
N ASN A 51 21.08 -9.67 13.17
CA ASN A 51 20.61 -10.76 14.02
C ASN A 51 19.15 -10.59 14.51
N ARG A 52 18.29 -9.95 13.72
CA ARG A 52 16.80 -9.91 13.78
C ARG A 52 16.28 -8.80 12.86
N ALA A 53 16.19 -9.06 11.56
CA ALA A 53 15.51 -8.13 10.65
C ALA A 53 13.98 -8.21 10.90
N LEU A 54 13.38 -7.15 11.44
CA LEU A 54 11.93 -6.97 11.44
C LEU A 54 11.48 -6.83 9.99
N GLN A 55 10.56 -7.71 9.57
CA GLN A 55 10.04 -7.71 8.21
C GLN A 55 8.64 -7.09 8.21
N TYR A 56 8.51 -5.95 7.55
CA TYR A 56 7.21 -5.28 7.37
C TYR A 56 6.62 -5.65 6.01
N SER A 57 5.39 -6.14 6.03
CA SER A 57 4.49 -6.10 4.88
C SER A 57 3.52 -4.94 5.09
N CYS A 58 3.20 -4.22 4.02
CA CYS A 58 2.32 -3.06 4.09
C CYS A 58 1.29 -3.13 2.98
N LEU A 59 0.03 -3.01 3.36
CA LEU A 59 -1.11 -2.92 2.45
C LEU A 59 -1.78 -1.56 2.64
N CYS A 60 -1.79 -0.77 1.57
CA CYS A 60 -2.48 0.52 1.55
C CYS A 60 -3.84 0.35 0.87
N GLN A 61 -4.91 0.69 1.58
CA GLN A 61 -6.27 0.70 1.08
C GLN A 61 -6.68 2.14 0.81
N TYR A 62 -6.94 2.46 -0.47
CA TYR A 62 -7.33 3.79 -0.91
C TYR A 62 -8.83 3.87 -1.14
N LEU A 63 -9.49 4.82 -0.49
CA LEU A 63 -10.85 5.25 -0.84
C LEU A 63 -10.74 6.46 -1.76
N ILE A 64 -11.00 6.23 -3.04
CA ILE A 64 -11.08 7.28 -4.08
C ILE A 64 -12.49 7.85 -4.07
N LYS A 65 -12.61 9.17 -4.00
CA LYS A 65 -13.87 9.91 -4.00
C LYS A 65 -14.12 10.63 -5.30
N GLN A 66 -13.05 11.06 -5.99
CA GLN A 66 -13.15 11.78 -7.25
C GLN A 66 -12.84 10.84 -8.42
N ASN A 67 -13.78 10.70 -9.35
CA ASN A 67 -13.58 9.85 -10.55
C ASN A 67 -12.44 10.34 -11.47
N SER A 68 -11.98 11.58 -11.31
CA SER A 68 -10.92 12.18 -12.12
C SER A 68 -9.50 11.83 -11.65
N THR A 69 -9.35 11.27 -10.45
CA THR A 69 -8.03 11.03 -9.83
C THR A 69 -7.57 9.59 -9.91
N ALA A 70 -8.41 8.69 -10.42
CA ALA A 70 -8.08 7.30 -10.66
C ALA A 70 -8.57 6.84 -12.04
N ILE A 71 -7.76 6.03 -12.70
CA ILE A 71 -8.05 5.50 -14.04
C ILE A 71 -8.12 3.98 -13.93
N ASP A 72 -9.24 3.39 -14.34
CA ASP A 72 -9.32 1.95 -14.57
C ASP A 72 -8.57 1.61 -15.86
N THR A 73 -7.48 0.85 -15.71
CA THR A 73 -6.61 0.49 -16.83
C THR A 73 -6.85 -0.94 -17.32
N GLN A 74 -7.82 -1.66 -16.75
CA GLN A 74 -8.08 -3.07 -17.04
C GLN A 74 -8.25 -3.35 -18.54
N ASN A 75 -8.98 -2.48 -19.25
CA ASN A 75 -9.26 -2.62 -20.68
C ASN A 75 -8.11 -2.18 -21.60
N LEU A 76 -7.07 -1.56 -21.05
CA LEU A 76 -5.90 -1.07 -21.78
C LEU A 76 -4.64 -1.89 -21.47
N SER A 77 -4.63 -2.61 -20.35
CA SER A 77 -3.50 -3.40 -19.87
C SER A 77 -3.33 -4.69 -20.66
N MET A 78 -2.08 -5.12 -20.84
CA MET A 78 -1.76 -6.48 -21.32
C MET A 78 -2.04 -7.55 -20.27
N ARG A 79 -2.35 -7.15 -19.03
CA ARG A 79 -2.66 -7.99 -17.86
C ARG A 79 -3.97 -7.56 -17.20
N PRO A 80 -5.13 -7.84 -17.83
CA PRO A 80 -6.44 -7.42 -17.30
C PRO A 80 -6.82 -8.14 -16.00
N ASP A 81 -6.13 -9.22 -15.65
CA ASP A 81 -6.27 -9.99 -14.41
C ASP A 81 -5.71 -9.25 -13.18
N GLU A 82 -4.75 -8.33 -13.37
CA GLU A 82 -4.25 -7.48 -12.29
C GLU A 82 -5.32 -6.48 -11.80
N LYS A 83 -6.38 -6.25 -12.59
CA LYS A 83 -7.49 -5.31 -12.31
C LYS A 83 -6.96 -3.96 -11.81
N GLU A 84 -5.97 -3.45 -12.53
CA GLU A 84 -5.18 -2.30 -12.14
C GLU A 84 -6.00 -1.00 -12.22
N ILE A 85 -6.00 -0.27 -11.10
CA ILE A 85 -6.45 1.11 -11.00
C ILE A 85 -5.21 1.98 -10.81
N LEU A 86 -5.01 2.94 -11.70
CA LEU A 86 -3.90 3.87 -11.65
C LEU A 86 -4.34 5.20 -11.05
N ILE A 87 -3.86 5.52 -9.85
CA ILE A 87 -4.09 6.83 -9.22
C ILE A 87 -3.09 7.83 -9.80
N ILE A 88 -3.58 8.99 -10.22
CA ILE A 88 -2.75 10.03 -10.83
C ILE A 88 -1.81 10.71 -9.81
N PRO A 89 -0.70 11.31 -10.24
CA PRO A 89 0.14 12.10 -9.36
C PRO A 89 -0.60 13.30 -8.74
N PHE A 90 -0.12 13.71 -7.58
CA PHE A 90 -0.58 14.87 -6.80
C PHE A 90 -1.97 14.73 -6.16
N THR A 91 -2.48 13.51 -6.02
CA THR A 91 -3.64 13.23 -5.20
C THR A 91 -3.26 13.31 -3.71
N VAL A 92 -4.14 13.91 -2.91
CA VAL A 92 -3.92 14.07 -1.47
C VAL A 92 -4.82 13.08 -0.75
N PHE A 93 -4.21 12.32 0.16
CA PHE A 93 -4.90 11.35 0.99
C PHE A 93 -4.74 11.68 2.46
N ASN A 94 -5.81 11.55 3.23
CA ASN A 94 -5.78 11.56 4.69
C ASN A 94 -5.64 10.13 5.21
N VAL A 95 -4.71 9.88 6.12
CA VAL A 95 -4.58 8.59 6.81
C VAL A 95 -5.67 8.48 7.86
N THR A 96 -6.66 7.63 7.62
CA THR A 96 -7.83 7.48 8.50
C THR A 96 -7.66 6.34 9.49
N LYS A 97 -6.79 5.39 9.20
CA LYS A 97 -6.52 4.25 10.10
C LYS A 97 -5.18 3.60 9.81
N ILE A 98 -4.58 3.08 10.87
CA ILE A 98 -3.38 2.23 10.81
C ILE A 98 -3.65 1.01 11.68
N LYS A 99 -3.55 -0.20 11.12
CA LYS A 99 -3.61 -1.46 11.87
C LYS A 99 -2.26 -2.16 11.78
N GLN A 100 -1.85 -2.77 12.89
CA GLN A 100 -0.66 -3.60 12.96
C GLN A 100 -1.06 -5.00 13.42
N ASN A 101 -0.72 -5.99 12.62
CA ASN A 101 -0.99 -7.40 12.87
C ASN A 101 0.34 -8.14 13.00
N TYR A 102 0.50 -8.89 14.08
CA TYR A 102 1.67 -9.74 14.31
C TYR A 102 1.39 -11.11 13.70
N LEU A 103 2.16 -11.50 12.70
CA LEU A 103 1.89 -12.69 11.88
C LEU A 103 2.38 -14.00 12.53
N ASP A 104 3.44 -13.93 13.35
CA ASP A 104 3.98 -15.06 14.12
C ASP A 104 4.81 -14.52 15.29
N ASP A 105 4.78 -15.17 16.46
CA ASP A 105 5.61 -14.80 17.61
C ASP A 105 7.09 -15.19 17.41
N SER A 106 7.36 -16.12 16.48
CA SER A 106 8.69 -16.68 16.24
C SER A 106 9.50 -15.95 15.16
N THR A 107 8.83 -15.36 14.18
CA THR A 107 9.41 -14.47 13.16
C THR A 107 8.90 -13.07 13.41
N ALA A 108 9.76 -12.08 13.58
CA ALA A 108 9.40 -10.67 13.80
C ALA A 108 8.77 -10.02 12.54
N ALA A 109 7.74 -10.66 11.99
CA ALA A 109 7.01 -10.27 10.82
C ALA A 109 5.74 -9.54 11.24
N ILE A 110 5.60 -8.31 10.74
CA ILE A 110 4.50 -7.42 11.04
C ILE A 110 3.79 -7.11 9.72
N SER A 111 2.48 -7.33 9.68
CA SER A 111 1.62 -6.83 8.61
C SER A 111 1.00 -5.52 9.04
N ILE A 112 1.11 -4.50 8.20
CA ILE A 112 0.59 -3.17 8.44
C ILE A 112 -0.45 -2.86 7.38
N GLU A 113 -1.67 -2.55 7.82
CA GLU A 113 -2.71 -2.02 6.95
C GLU A 113 -2.88 -0.54 7.20
N ILE A 114 -2.89 0.24 6.12
CA ILE A 114 -3.09 1.69 6.18
C ILE A 114 -4.33 2.01 5.34
N GLU A 115 -5.35 2.57 5.98
CA GLU A 115 -6.55 3.06 5.29
C GLU A 115 -6.33 4.56 4.99
N LEU A 116 -6.45 4.91 3.71
CA LEU A 116 -6.24 6.24 3.17
C LEU A 116 -7.51 6.69 2.47
N GLU A 117 -7.98 7.89 2.79
CA GLU A 117 -9.16 8.49 2.20
C GLU A 117 -8.77 9.73 1.40
N GLU A 118 -9.21 9.79 0.15
CA GLU A 118 -8.95 10.95 -0.70
C GLU A 118 -9.57 12.21 -0.08
N CYS A 119 -8.79 13.27 -0.06
CA CYS A 119 -9.27 14.57 0.39
C CYS A 119 -10.19 15.17 -0.67
N GLU A 120 -11.35 15.65 -0.23
CA GLU A 120 -12.25 16.40 -1.09
C GLU A 120 -11.70 17.79 -1.35
N ASP A 121 -11.84 18.27 -2.59
CA ASP A 121 -11.68 19.70 -2.86
C ASP A 121 -12.82 20.42 -2.13
N PRO A 122 -12.54 21.38 -1.23
CA PRO A 122 -13.58 22.14 -0.56
C PRO A 122 -14.47 22.97 -1.50
N ASN A 123 -14.20 22.96 -2.82
CA ASN A 123 -14.92 23.72 -3.84
C ASN A 123 -15.81 22.88 -4.78
N ASP A 124 -15.95 21.56 -4.56
CA ASP A 124 -16.91 20.70 -5.26
C ASP A 124 -18.28 20.62 -4.56
#